data_AF-A0A961TS75-F1
#
_entry.id   AF-A0A961TS75-F1
#
_cell.length_a   1.000
_cell.length_b   1.000
_cell.length_c   1.000
_cell.angle_alpha   90.00
_cell.angle_beta   90.00
_cell.angle_gamma   90.00
#
_symmetry.space_group_name_H-M   'P 1'
#
loop_
_entity.id
_entity.type
_entity.pdbx_description
1 polymer ?
#
loop_
_entity_poly.entity_id
_entity_poly.type
_entity_poly.pdbx_seq_one_letter_code
_entity_poly.pdbx_strand_id
1 'polypeptide(L)'
;MPPRQTPHFVSGLETLESELLAEKAAALGRTAIAAQRALVKLSSHPEHDDTRMRLLKAAARAVHHYFIQRELSGLRRHDDAIRDLAIPREVLVRLGAS
;
A
#
# COMPACT_ATOMS: atom_id res chain seq x y z
N MET A 1 -41.85 4.55 -26.56
CA MET A 1 -40.56 4.27 -27.22
C MET A 1 -39.47 4.44 -26.17
N PRO A 2 -38.77 3.36 -25.74
CA PRO A 2 -37.58 3.54 -24.93
C PRO A 2 -36.48 4.23 -25.78
N PRO A 3 -35.63 5.10 -25.19
CA PRO A 3 -34.55 5.74 -25.94
C PRO A 3 -33.55 4.68 -26.43
N ARG A 4 -33.16 4.78 -27.70
CA ARG A 4 -32.04 4.02 -28.28
C ARG A 4 -30.77 4.41 -27.53
N GLN A 5 -30.16 3.46 -26.82
CA GLN A 5 -28.81 3.62 -26.28
C GLN A 5 -27.84 3.63 -27.46
N THR A 6 -27.15 4.77 -27.67
CA THR A 6 -26.03 4.85 -28.60
C THR A 6 -24.86 4.06 -28.03
N PRO A 7 -24.25 3.13 -28.79
CA PRO A 7 -23.09 2.41 -28.32
C PRO A 7 -21.95 3.40 -28.06
N HIS A 8 -21.48 3.44 -26.81
CA HIS A 8 -20.26 4.16 -26.46
C HIS A 8 -19.08 3.32 -26.96
N PHE A 9 -18.42 3.79 -28.03
CA PHE A 9 -17.15 3.24 -28.46
C PHE A 9 -16.07 3.77 -27.52
N VAL A 10 -15.57 2.90 -26.64
CA VAL A 10 -14.41 3.21 -25.80
C VAL A 10 -13.20 3.40 -26.72
N SER A 11 -12.57 4.57 -26.66
CA SER A 11 -11.36 4.84 -27.43
C SER A 11 -10.17 4.04 -26.88
N GLY A 12 -9.16 3.79 -27.71
CA GLY A 12 -7.94 3.10 -27.25
C GLY A 12 -7.23 3.82 -26.09
N LEU A 13 -7.38 5.16 -26.00
CA LEU A 13 -6.88 5.93 -24.86
C LEU A 13 -7.66 5.65 -23.59
N GLU A 14 -9.00 5.64 -23.65
CA GLU A 14 -9.85 5.32 -22.50
C GLU A 14 -9.62 3.89 -22.00
N THR A 15 -9.38 2.94 -22.91
CA THR A 15 -8.98 1.57 -22.54
C THR A 15 -7.67 1.58 -21.76
N LEU A 16 -6.63 2.24 -22.27
CA LEU A 16 -5.33 2.33 -21.61
C LEU A 16 -5.42 3.01 -20.23
N GLU A 17 -6.19 4.08 -20.11
CA GLU A 17 -6.41 4.78 -18.83
C GLU A 17 -7.08 3.86 -17.80
N SER A 18 -8.08 3.09 -18.23
CA SER A 18 -8.77 2.13 -17.36
C SER A 18 -7.84 1.00 -16.88
N GLU A 19 -7.00 0.47 -17.76
CA GLU A 19 -6.01 -0.56 -17.43
C GLU A 19 -4.94 -0.03 -16.47
N LEU A 20 -4.44 1.19 -16.73
CA LEU A 20 -3.47 1.85 -15.85
C LEU A 20 -4.06 2.09 -14.46
N LEU A 21 -5.33 2.51 -14.37
CA LEU A 21 -6.03 2.69 -13.09
C LEU A 21 -6.17 1.35 -12.36
N ALA A 22 -6.56 0.29 -13.07
CA ALA A 22 -6.67 -1.05 -12.50
C ALA A 22 -5.31 -1.55 -11.97
N GLU A 23 -4.22 -1.35 -12.72
CA GLU A 23 -2.88 -1.77 -12.28
C GLU A 23 -2.40 -0.96 -11.07
N LYS A 24 -2.67 0.34 -11.01
CA LYS A 24 -2.38 1.15 -9.81
C LYS A 24 -3.12 0.62 -8.58
N ALA A 25 -4.41 0.31 -8.71
CA ALA A 25 -5.20 -0.26 -7.62
C ALA A 25 -4.64 -1.63 -7.18
N ALA A 26 -4.26 -2.49 -8.13
CA ALA A 26 -3.64 -3.78 -7.85
C ALA A 26 -2.27 -3.63 -7.15
N ALA A 27 -1.43 -2.72 -7.61
CA ALA A 27 -0.11 -2.44 -7.01
C ALA A 27 -0.23 -1.91 -5.57
N LEU A 28 -1.20 -1.02 -5.33
CA LEU A 28 -1.50 -0.52 -3.99
C LEU A 28 -1.96 -1.67 -3.07
N GLY A 29 -2.86 -2.54 -3.54
CA GLY A 29 -3.32 -3.71 -2.78
C GLY A 29 -2.18 -4.67 -2.42
N ARG A 30 -1.30 -4.99 -3.38
CA ARG A 30 -0.15 -5.88 -3.15
C ARG A 30 0.80 -5.33 -2.08
N THR A 31 1.11 -4.03 -2.13
CA THR A 31 1.99 -3.41 -1.14
C THR A 31 1.34 -3.27 0.23
N ALA A 32 0.03 -3.01 0.31
CA ALA A 32 -0.72 -3.02 1.56
C ALA A 32 -0.64 -4.39 2.27
N ILE A 33 -0.92 -5.47 1.52
CA ILE A 33 -0.86 -6.85 2.05
C ILE A 33 0.57 -7.20 2.49
N ALA A 34 1.58 -6.79 1.73
CA ALA A 34 2.98 -7.02 2.09
C ALA A 34 3.37 -6.30 3.39
N ALA A 35 2.96 -5.03 3.55
CA ALA A 35 3.16 -4.27 4.77
C ALA A 35 2.47 -4.93 5.97
N GLN A 36 1.19 -5.29 5.84
CA GLN A 36 0.44 -5.95 6.90
C GLN A 36 1.08 -7.27 7.34
N ARG A 37 1.50 -8.12 6.39
CA ARG A 37 2.21 -9.38 6.69
C ARG A 37 3.53 -9.15 7.42
N ALA A 38 4.31 -8.15 6.99
CA ALA A 38 5.58 -7.84 7.63
C ALA A 38 5.39 -7.30 9.05
N LEU A 39 4.37 -6.49 9.28
CA LEU A 39 4.01 -5.95 10.59
C LEU A 39 3.52 -7.04 11.54
N VAL A 40 2.64 -7.94 11.08
CA VAL A 40 2.20 -9.11 11.85
C VAL A 40 3.39 -10.01 12.21
N LYS A 41 4.31 -10.22 11.27
CA LYS A 41 5.50 -11.02 11.55
C LYS A 41 6.40 -10.34 12.59
N LEU A 42 6.57 -9.02 12.52
CA LEU A 42 7.34 -8.27 13.52
C LEU A 42 6.69 -8.36 14.91
N SER A 43 5.37 -8.14 15.00
CA SER A 43 4.66 -8.13 16.29
C SER A 43 4.57 -9.50 16.94
N SER A 44 4.65 -10.59 16.17
CA SER A 44 4.65 -11.95 16.69
C SER A 44 5.98 -12.41 17.28
N HIS A 45 7.05 -11.60 17.20
CA HIS A 45 8.39 -11.97 17.68
C HIS A 45 8.79 -11.13 18.92
N PRO A 46 9.24 -11.77 20.01
CA PRO A 46 9.67 -11.07 21.23
C PRO A 46 10.86 -10.14 21.00
N GLU A 47 10.98 -9.08 21.79
CA GLU A 47 12.06 -8.08 21.68
C GLU A 47 13.48 -8.66 21.71
N HIS A 48 13.67 -9.77 22.42
CA HIS A 48 14.96 -10.42 22.65
C HIS A 48 15.28 -11.49 21.59
N ASP A 49 14.47 -11.60 20.55
CA ASP A 49 14.72 -12.52 19.44
C ASP A 49 15.80 -11.94 18.51
N ASP A 50 16.89 -12.68 18.30
CA ASP A 50 17.99 -12.30 17.41
C ASP A 50 17.55 -12.03 15.96
N THR A 51 16.40 -12.56 15.55
CA THR A 51 15.80 -12.33 14.24
C THR A 51 15.01 -11.04 14.16
N ARG A 52 14.62 -10.44 15.29
CA ARG A 52 13.73 -9.29 15.34
C ARG A 52 14.26 -8.07 14.61
N MET A 53 15.56 -7.79 14.71
CA MET A 53 16.16 -6.66 13.97
C MET A 53 16.04 -6.83 12.46
N ARG A 54 16.12 -8.08 11.95
CA ARG A 54 15.87 -8.37 10.53
C ARG A 54 14.39 -8.17 10.17
N LEU A 55 13.47 -8.57 11.05
CA LEU A 55 12.04 -8.37 10.86
C LEU A 55 11.66 -6.88 10.87
N LEU A 56 12.24 -6.09 11.76
CA LEU A 56 12.05 -4.65 11.81
C LEU A 56 12.49 -3.97 10.52
N LYS A 57 13.68 -4.36 9.99
CA LYS A 57 14.15 -3.87 8.69
C LYS A 57 13.20 -4.28 7.55
N ALA A 58 12.67 -5.50 7.57
CA ALA A 58 11.74 -5.98 6.57
C ALA A 58 10.39 -5.23 6.63
N ALA A 59 9.86 -4.99 7.84
CA ALA A 59 8.64 -4.22 8.08
C ALA A 59 8.79 -2.78 7.61
N ALA A 60 9.88 -2.09 7.98
CA ALA A 60 10.17 -0.74 7.49
C ALA A 60 10.19 -0.68 5.96
N ARG A 61 10.91 -1.60 5.29
CA ARG A 61 10.94 -1.63 3.83
C ARG A 61 9.54 -1.83 3.21
N ALA A 62 8.74 -2.74 3.77
CA ALA A 62 7.40 -3.02 3.27
C ALA A 62 6.45 -1.83 3.44
N VAL A 63 6.50 -1.16 4.60
CA VAL A 63 5.74 0.07 4.86
C VAL A 63 6.18 1.20 3.93
N HIS A 64 7.48 1.36 3.67
CA HIS A 64 7.96 2.39 2.74
C HIS A 64 7.43 2.18 1.32
N HIS A 65 7.47 0.94 0.81
CA HIS A 65 6.89 0.62 -0.49
C HIS A 65 5.39 0.92 -0.55
N TYR A 66 4.67 0.66 0.53
CA TYR A 66 3.25 0.97 0.62
C TYR A 66 2.97 2.47 0.61
N PHE A 67 3.75 3.27 1.35
CA PHE A 67 3.63 4.73 1.34
C PHE A 67 3.91 5.32 -0.05
N ILE A 68 4.95 4.83 -0.75
CA ILE A 68 5.23 5.24 -2.14
C ILE A 68 4.02 4.94 -3.03
N GLN A 69 3.45 3.73 -2.96
CA GLN A 69 2.28 3.37 -3.78
C GLN A 69 1.04 4.20 -3.44
N ARG A 70 0.84 4.54 -2.16
CA ARG A 70 -0.20 5.47 -1.74
C ARG A 70 -0.02 6.84 -2.39
N GLU A 71 1.17 7.41 -2.35
CA GLU A 71 1.48 8.71 -2.96
C GLU A 71 1.28 8.69 -4.48
N LEU A 72 1.74 7.63 -5.17
CA LEU A 72 1.51 7.42 -6.60
C LEU A 72 0.03 7.28 -6.98
N SER A 73 -0.80 6.83 -6.02
CA SER A 73 -2.25 6.70 -6.15
C SER A 73 -3.02 7.93 -5.64
N GLY A 74 -2.32 9.01 -5.24
CA GLY A 74 -2.94 10.26 -4.75
C GLY A 74 -3.28 10.29 -3.27
N LEU A 75 -2.97 9.25 -2.50
CA LEU A 75 -3.29 9.10 -1.08
C LEU A 75 -2.14 9.62 -0.19
N ARG A 76 -1.96 10.94 -0.11
CA ARG A 76 -0.76 11.56 0.50
C ARG A 76 -0.78 11.68 2.03
N ARG A 77 -1.94 11.53 2.68
CA ARG A 77 -2.04 11.58 4.15
C ARG A 77 -1.78 10.19 4.72
N HIS A 78 -0.66 10.03 5.42
CA HIS A 78 -0.23 8.74 5.96
C HIS A 78 -0.79 8.45 7.36
N ASP A 79 -1.35 9.43 8.07
CA ASP A 79 -1.89 9.25 9.44
C ASP A 79 -2.91 8.10 9.53
N ASP A 80 -3.83 8.04 8.58
CA ASP A 80 -4.86 7.01 8.54
C ASP A 80 -4.22 5.64 8.25
N ALA A 81 -3.23 5.58 7.35
CA ALA A 81 -2.51 4.35 7.06
C ALA A 81 -1.71 3.83 8.27
N ILE A 82 -1.08 4.74 9.02
CA ILE A 82 -0.33 4.45 10.25
C ILE A 82 -1.27 3.85 11.29
N ARG A 83 -2.46 4.45 11.46
CA ARG A 83 -3.50 3.99 12.39
C ARG A 83 -4.08 2.64 11.97
N ASP A 84 -4.50 2.51 10.72
CA ASP A 84 -5.21 1.34 10.19
C ASP A 84 -4.35 0.08 10.20
N LEU A 85 -3.05 0.22 9.92
CA LEU A 85 -2.09 -0.89 9.97
C LEU A 85 -1.42 -1.07 11.33
N ALA A 86 -1.74 -0.23 12.32
CA ALA A 86 -1.12 -0.20 13.65
C ALA A 86 0.43 -0.22 13.56
N ILE A 87 1.00 0.67 12.73
CA ILE A 87 2.43 0.67 12.44
C ILE A 87 3.22 1.01 13.72
N PRO A 88 4.10 0.12 14.21
CA PRO A 88 4.88 0.36 15.43
C PRO A 88 5.80 1.57 15.29
N ARG A 89 5.99 2.31 16.38
CA ARG A 89 6.86 3.51 16.42
C ARG A 89 8.29 3.21 15.96
N GLU A 90 8.84 2.06 16.30
CA GLU A 90 10.18 1.63 15.86
C GLU A 90 10.31 1.49 14.34
N VAL A 91 9.20 1.16 13.64
CA VAL A 91 9.15 1.13 12.18
C VAL A 91 9.19 2.55 11.63
N LEU A 92 8.40 3.46 12.20
CA LEU A 92 8.33 4.87 11.79
C LEU A 92 9.67 5.60 12.00
N VAL A 93 10.29 5.44 13.18
CA VAL A 93 11.61 6.00 13.49
C VAL A 93 12.65 5.56 12.47
N ARG A 94 12.62 4.29 12.04
CA ARG A 94 13.55 3.76 11.05
C ARG A 94 13.31 4.33 9.65
N LEU A 95 12.09 4.77 9.34
CA LEU A 95 11.74 5.43 8.08
C LEU A 95 12.08 6.92 8.07
N GLY A 96 12.41 7.51 9.22
CA GLY A 96 12.48 8.97 9.37
C GLY A 96 11.11 9.63 9.28
N ALA A 97 10.04 8.85 9.48
CA ALA A 97 8.67 9.34 9.55
C ALA A 97 8.28 9.56 11.01
N SER A 98 7.63 10.68 11.31
CA SER A 98 7.07 11.03 12.63
C SER A 98 5.59 11.25 12.52
#